data_AF-A0A3B8JWT8-F1
#
_entry.id   AF-A0A3B8JWT8-F1
#
_cell.length_a   1.000
_cell.length_b   1.000
_cell.length_c   1.000
_cell.angle_alpha   90.00
_cell.angle_beta   90.00
_cell.angle_gamma   90.00
#
_symmetry.space_group_name_H-M   'P 1'
#
loop_
_entity.id
_entity.type
_entity.pdbx_description
1 polymer ?
#
loop_
_entity_poly.entity_id
_entity_poly.type
_entity_poly.pdbx_seq_one_letter_code
_entity_poly.pdbx_strand_id
1 'polypeptide(L)'
;MHPPIDERRQNAYLNLIDQLIGCPNGEEPDVLDAHPDLIDAGLVQTLVKVATTMAHQGNPDTAQNLVHVARKLSRRLGFYAQTSKPFSTKTEASQLERPE
;
A
#
# COMPACT_ATOMS: atom_id res chain seq x y z
N MET A 1 3.52 -3.94 -19.46
CA MET A 1 2.17 -4.43 -19.81
C MET A 1 1.58 -4.98 -18.51
N HIS A 2 0.63 -4.28 -17.88
CA HIS A 2 -0.10 -4.89 -16.77
C HIS A 2 -1.00 -5.97 -17.37
N PRO A 3 -0.97 -7.23 -16.88
CA PRO A 3 -1.94 -8.22 -17.30
C PRO A 3 -3.36 -7.69 -17.01
N PRO A 4 -4.35 -8.04 -17.84
CA PRO A 4 -5.73 -7.62 -17.62
C PRO A 4 -6.15 -8.04 -16.19
N ILE A 5 -6.91 -7.17 -15.52
CA ILE A 5 -7.55 -7.55 -14.26
C ILE A 5 -8.60 -8.60 -14.62
N ASP A 6 -8.29 -9.87 -14.39
CA ASP A 6 -9.24 -10.95 -14.54
C ASP A 6 -10.28 -10.89 -13.41
N GLU A 7 -11.48 -11.42 -13.64
CA GLU A 7 -12.58 -11.41 -12.66
C GLU A 7 -12.16 -12.04 -11.33
N ARG A 8 -11.28 -13.05 -11.36
CA ARG A 8 -10.71 -13.69 -10.16
C ARG A 8 -9.91 -12.71 -9.34
N ARG A 9 -9.12 -11.86 -9.98
CA ARG A 9 -8.29 -10.83 -9.34
C ARG A 9 -9.14 -9.70 -8.81
N GLN A 10 -10.17 -9.28 -9.56
CA GLN A 10 -11.14 -8.29 -9.10
C GLN A 10 -11.86 -8.77 -7.83
N ASN A 11 -12.32 -10.02 -7.79
CA ASN A 11 -12.94 -10.62 -6.61
C ASN A 11 -11.96 -10.71 -5.43
N ALA A 12 -10.70 -11.07 -5.68
CA ALA A 12 -9.68 -11.12 -4.65
C ALA A 12 -9.44 -9.73 -4.02
N TYR A 13 -9.42 -8.67 -4.81
CA TYR A 13 -9.35 -7.31 -4.28
C TYR A 13 -10.56 -6.94 -3.44
N LEU A 14 -11.77 -7.25 -3.92
CA LEU A 14 -12.99 -6.95 -3.16
C LEU A 14 -13.00 -7.70 -1.83
N ASN A 15 -12.61 -8.97 -1.82
CA ASN A 15 -12.51 -9.76 -0.60
C ASN A 15 -11.44 -9.23 0.37
N LEU A 16 -10.31 -8.73 -0.16
CA LEU A 16 -9.28 -8.09 0.65
C LEU A 16 -9.79 -6.77 1.25
N ILE A 17 -10.51 -5.97 0.47
CA ILE A 17 -11.09 -4.70 0.90
C ILE A 17 -12.16 -4.93 1.96
N ASP A 18 -12.99 -5.95 1.82
CA ASP A 18 -14.00 -6.32 2.82
C ASP A 18 -13.35 -6.64 4.18
N GLN A 19 -12.26 -7.41 4.16
CA GLN A 19 -11.45 -7.66 5.36
C GLN A 19 -10.86 -6.37 5.96
N LEU A 20 -10.40 -5.43 5.13
CA LEU A 20 -9.91 -4.14 5.59
C LEU A 20 -11.00 -3.26 6.22
N ILE A 21 -12.24 -3.37 5.73
CA ILE A 21 -13.40 -2.66 6.30
C ILE A 21 -13.77 -3.24 7.66
N GLY A 22 -13.73 -4.56 7.80
CA GLY A 22 -14.05 -5.27 9.04
C GLY A 22 -12.91 -5.29 10.07
N CYS A 23 -11.69 -4.97 9.68
CA CYS A 23 -10.54 -4.99 10.58
C CYS A 23 -10.52 -3.79 11.55
N PRO A 24 -10.09 -4.01 12.80
CA PRO A 24 -9.76 -2.92 13.72
C PRO A 24 -8.65 -2.03 13.14
N ASN A 25 -8.71 -0.73 13.47
CA ASN A 25 -7.65 0.21 13.13
C ASN A 25 -6.30 -0.29 13.66
N GLY A 26 -5.35 -0.52 12.75
CA GLY A 26 -4.02 -1.02 13.05
C GLY A 26 -3.71 -2.41 12.51
N GLU A 27 -4.72 -3.19 12.11
CA GLU A 27 -4.54 -4.53 11.52
C GLU A 27 -4.57 -4.53 9.98
N GLU A 28 -4.86 -3.39 9.35
CA GLU A 28 -4.72 -3.25 7.89
C GLU A 28 -3.35 -3.71 7.35
N PRO A 29 -2.19 -3.37 7.96
CA PRO A 29 -0.90 -3.83 7.46
C PRO A 29 -0.75 -5.36 7.48
N ASP A 30 -1.21 -6.06 8.52
CA ASP A 30 -1.15 -7.52 8.62
C ASP A 30 -2.01 -8.19 7.54
N VAL A 31 -3.23 -7.68 7.31
CA VAL A 31 -4.11 -8.14 6.23
C VAL A 31 -3.48 -7.94 4.86
N LEU A 32 -2.80 -6.81 4.64
CA LEU A 32 -2.10 -6.53 3.38
C LEU A 32 -0.85 -7.41 3.21
N ASP A 33 -0.13 -7.70 4.30
CA ASP A 33 1.08 -8.54 4.27
C ASP A 33 0.77 -10.01 4.05
N ALA A 34 -0.44 -10.47 4.42
CA ALA A 34 -0.94 -11.81 4.09
C ALA A 34 -1.22 -12.00 2.58
N HIS A 35 -1.40 -10.90 1.82
CA HIS A 35 -1.76 -10.94 0.40
C HIS A 35 -0.85 -10.07 -0.48
N PRO A 36 0.48 -10.30 -0.48
CA PRO A 36 1.44 -9.45 -1.19
C PRO A 36 1.24 -9.50 -2.71
N ASP A 37 0.72 -10.60 -3.24
CA ASP A 37 0.42 -10.79 -4.68
C ASP A 37 -0.71 -9.87 -5.18
N LEU A 38 -1.59 -9.44 -4.28
CA LEU A 38 -2.68 -8.51 -4.57
C LEU A 38 -2.26 -7.04 -4.46
N ILE A 39 -1.06 -6.76 -3.96
CA ILE A 39 -0.59 -5.39 -3.75
C ILE A 39 -0.06 -4.83 -5.07
N ASP A 40 -0.94 -4.19 -5.84
CA ASP A 40 -0.60 -3.55 -7.10
C ASP A 40 -1.50 -2.33 -7.40
N ALA A 41 -1.30 -1.69 -8.56
CA ALA A 41 -2.06 -0.51 -8.98
C ALA A 41 -3.57 -0.73 -9.02
N GLY A 42 -4.01 -1.94 -9.40
CA GLY A 42 -5.41 -2.33 -9.50
C GLY A 42 -6.10 -2.35 -8.14
N LEU A 43 -5.42 -2.85 -7.11
CA LEU A 43 -5.93 -2.80 -5.73
C LEU A 43 -6.09 -1.36 -5.25
N VAL A 44 -5.10 -0.50 -5.49
CA VAL A 44 -5.17 0.92 -5.11
C VAL A 44 -6.36 1.62 -5.76
N GLN A 45 -6.59 1.39 -7.06
CA GLN A 45 -7.76 1.94 -7.76
C GLN A 45 -9.08 1.42 -7.17
N THR A 46 -9.15 0.13 -6.86
CA THR A 46 -10.34 -0.49 -6.29
C THR A 46 -10.65 0.06 -4.89
N LEU A 47 -9.63 0.24 -4.05
CA LEU A 47 -9.75 0.87 -2.72
C LEU A 47 -10.37 2.27 -2.81
N VAL A 48 -9.90 3.13 -3.72
CA VAL A 48 -10.44 4.48 -3.89
C VAL A 48 -11.89 4.45 -4.36
N LYS A 49 -12.23 3.52 -5.27
CA LYS A 49 -13.60 3.34 -5.77
C LYS A 49 -14.56 2.94 -4.64
N VAL A 50 -14.19 1.93 -3.85
CA VAL A 50 -14.99 1.48 -2.70
C VAL A 50 -15.09 2.59 -1.65
N ALA A 51 -14.00 3.27 -1.33
CA ALA A 51 -14.01 4.40 -0.41
C ALA A 51 -14.98 5.50 -0.83
N THR A 52 -15.00 5.85 -2.12
CA THR A 52 -15.94 6.84 -2.66
C THR A 52 -17.38 6.38 -2.49
N THR A 53 -17.65 5.10 -2.75
CA THR A 53 -18.97 4.50 -2.51
C THR A 53 -19.37 4.55 -1.03
N MET A 54 -18.44 4.22 -0.11
CA MET A 54 -18.70 4.27 1.34
C MET A 54 -19.01 5.69 1.83
N ALA A 55 -18.29 6.69 1.33
CA ALA A 55 -18.57 8.09 1.64
C ALA A 55 -19.98 8.50 1.20
N HIS A 56 -20.42 8.06 0.02
CA HIS A 56 -21.77 8.33 -0.49
C HIS A 56 -22.85 7.57 0.29
N GLN A 57 -22.53 6.40 0.85
CA GLN A 57 -23.45 5.59 1.66
C GLN A 57 -23.56 6.07 3.12
N GLY A 58 -22.87 7.14 3.50
CA GLY A 58 -22.89 7.67 4.87
C GLY A 58 -21.88 7.03 5.82
N ASN A 59 -20.84 6.37 5.28
CA ASN A 59 -19.73 5.80 6.03
C ASN A 59 -18.41 6.54 5.74
N PRO A 60 -18.28 7.83 6.10
CA PRO A 60 -17.10 8.62 5.81
C PRO A 60 -15.85 8.13 6.56
N ASP A 61 -16.00 7.57 7.76
CA ASP A 61 -14.88 7.02 8.54
C ASP A 61 -14.21 5.84 7.81
N THR A 62 -15.03 4.89 7.34
CA THR A 62 -14.55 3.75 6.54
C THR A 62 -13.92 4.24 5.23
N ALA A 63 -14.54 5.22 4.56
CA ALA A 63 -13.98 5.81 3.35
C ALA A 63 -12.59 6.42 3.61
N GLN A 64 -12.44 7.18 4.70
CA GLN A 64 -11.17 7.80 5.08
C GLN A 64 -10.10 6.75 5.38
N ASN A 65 -10.46 5.64 6.04
CA ASN A 65 -9.54 4.53 6.29
C ASN A 65 -9.04 3.91 4.97
N LEU A 66 -9.96 3.54 4.07
CA LEU A 66 -9.62 2.95 2.77
C LEU A 66 -8.74 3.88 1.91
N VAL A 67 -9.01 5.19 1.90
CA VAL A 67 -8.16 6.19 1.22
C VAL A 67 -6.77 6.24 1.86
N HIS A 68 -6.68 6.17 3.19
CA HIS A 68 -5.40 6.16 3.91
C HIS A 68 -4.56 4.94 3.50
N VAL A 69 -5.18 3.75 3.45
CA VAL A 69 -4.55 2.51 2.98
C VAL A 69 -4.09 2.64 1.53
N ALA A 70 -4.97 3.10 0.62
CA ALA A 70 -4.63 3.32 -0.78
C ALA A 70 -3.38 4.22 -0.92
N ARG A 71 -3.31 5.31 -0.14
CA ARG A 71 -2.17 6.23 -0.15
C ARG A 71 -0.87 5.57 0.36
N LYS A 72 -0.95 4.71 1.38
CA LYS A 72 0.20 3.93 1.87
C LYS A 72 0.70 2.98 0.78
N LEU A 73 -0.21 2.25 0.13
CA LEU A 73 0.11 1.32 -0.96
C LEU A 73 0.75 2.04 -2.15
N SER A 74 0.22 3.18 -2.58
CA SER A 74 0.82 3.98 -3.67
C SER A 74 2.27 4.38 -3.37
N ARG A 75 2.61 4.64 -2.11
CA ARG A 75 4.01 4.90 -1.70
C ARG A 75 4.85 3.63 -1.76
N ARG A 76 4.34 2.50 -1.25
CA ARG A 76 5.04 1.19 -1.27
C ARG A 76 5.34 0.73 -2.70
N LEU A 77 4.41 0.99 -3.62
CA LEU A 77 4.52 0.65 -5.05
C LEU A 77 5.39 1.64 -5.84
N GLY A 78 5.88 2.72 -5.22
CA GLY A 78 6.70 3.71 -5.91
C GLY A 78 5.95 4.57 -6.94
N PHE A 79 4.60 4.57 -6.94
CA PHE A 79 3.81 5.44 -7.82
C PHE A 79 4.02 6.93 -7.52
N TYR A 80 4.43 7.25 -6.30
CA TYR A 80 5.02 8.56 -6.00
C TYR A 80 6.51 8.55 -6.33
N ALA A 81 6.83 8.62 -7.61
CA ALA A 81 8.17 8.95 -8.06
C ALA A 81 8.43 10.44 -7.82
N GLN A 82 8.86 10.78 -6.60
CA GLN A 82 9.63 12.00 -6.35
C GLN A 82 10.84 11.62 -5.50
N THR A 83 11.92 11.28 -6.19
CA THR A 83 13.25 11.86 -5.98
C THR A 83 13.41 12.66 -4.68
N SER A 84 13.77 12.00 -3.58
CA SER A 84 14.70 12.53 -2.55
C SER A 84 14.67 11.72 -1.25
N LYS A 85 15.49 10.67 -1.20
CA LYS A 85 16.72 10.77 -0.40
C LYS A 85 17.68 9.64 -0.74
N PRO A 86 18.98 9.97 -0.90
CA PRO A 86 20.01 8.98 -1.12
C PRO A 86 20.08 8.10 0.11
N PHE A 87 20.39 6.84 -0.14
CA PHE A 87 21.02 5.97 0.82
C PHE A 87 22.21 6.70 1.49
N SER A 88 22.01 7.14 2.73
CA SER A 88 23.02 7.64 3.65
C SER A 88 22.40 7.49 5.04
N THR A 89 23.00 6.83 6.02
CA THR A 89 24.44 6.58 6.24
C THR A 89 24.57 5.64 7.45
N LYS A 90 25.50 4.67 7.38
CA LYS A 90 26.35 4.28 8.52
C LYS A 90 27.59 3.56 7.96
N THR A 91 28.66 4.31 7.68
CA THR A 91 29.86 4.39 8.54
C THR A 91 30.76 3.18 8.36
N GLU A 92 31.70 3.30 7.43
CA GLU A 92 32.98 2.60 7.52
C GLU A 92 34.07 3.67 7.69
N ALA A 93 34.03 4.32 8.85
CA ALA A 93 35.17 5.04 9.39
C ALA A 93 35.94 4.04 10.24
N SER A 94 36.89 3.31 9.64
CA SER A 94 38.10 2.77 10.27
C SER A 94 38.88 1.93 9.26
N GLN A 95 39.79 2.58 8.53
CA GLN A 95 41.15 2.07 8.44
C GLN A 95 42.10 3.25 8.23
N LEU A 96 42.24 4.05 9.29
CA LEU A 96 43.49 4.71 9.57
C LEU A 96 44.46 3.59 9.99
N GLU A 97 45.50 3.34 9.19
CA GLU A 97 46.86 3.06 9.65
C GLU A 97 47.80 2.94 8.44
N ARG A 98 48.53 4.02 8.17
CA ARG A 98 49.92 3.92 7.69
C ARG A 98 50.74 3.39 8.86
N PRO A 99 51.61 2.37 8.67
CA PRO A 99 53.02 2.61 8.32
C PRO A 99 53.53 1.56 7.28
N GLU A 100 54.71 1.58 6.69
CA GLU A 100 56.00 2.24 6.95
C GLU A 100 56.57 2.82 5.64
#